data_AF-A0A382SXG8-F1
#
_entry.id   AF-A0A382SXG8-F1
#
_cell.length_a   1.000
_cell.length_b   1.000
_cell.length_c   1.000
_cell.angle_alpha   90.00
_cell.angle_beta   90.00
_cell.angle_gamma   90.00
#
_symmetry.space_group_name_H-M   'P 1'
#
loop_
_entity.id
_entity.type
_entity.pdbx_description
1 polymer ?
#
loop_
_entity_poly.entity_id
_entity_poly.type
_entity_poly.pdbx_seq_one_letter_code
_entity_poly.pdbx_strand_id
1 'polypeptide(L)'
;METKFNRDDPIEVRERDEEMDLFAKRADQIEAKIQAELAEIKANTQAFKARQVEYDRSRGAYESRTFLEATLRLKGIEPVEDIVGMKAQYEDWKARTSGA
;
A
#
# COMPACT_ATOMS: atom_id res chain seq x y z
N MET A 1 47.20 0.86 7.76
CA MET A 1 47.74 0.04 6.64
C MET A 1 46.54 -0.30 5.77
N GLU A 2 46.43 0.29 4.58
CA GLU A 2 45.50 -0.22 3.58
C GLU A 2 46.20 -1.41 2.91
N THR A 3 45.80 -2.62 3.28
CA THR A 3 46.17 -3.82 2.52
C THR A 3 45.51 -3.71 1.16
N LYS A 4 46.32 -3.51 0.12
CA LYS A 4 45.85 -3.46 -1.26
C LYS A 4 45.63 -4.89 -1.74
N PHE A 5 44.41 -5.21 -2.15
CA PHE A 5 44.07 -6.48 -2.79
C PHE A 5 45.01 -6.77 -3.97
N ASN A 6 45.75 -7.87 -3.89
CA ASN A 6 46.66 -8.32 -4.92
C ASN A 6 45.93 -9.24 -5.89
N ARG A 7 45.64 -8.73 -7.09
CA ARG A 7 44.96 -9.48 -8.16
C ARG A 7 45.76 -10.64 -8.73
N ASP A 8 47.07 -10.67 -8.49
CA ASP A 8 47.96 -11.72 -8.99
C ASP A 8 48.15 -12.85 -7.96
N ASP A 9 47.65 -12.69 -6.73
CA ASP A 9 47.67 -13.75 -5.72
C ASP A 9 46.38 -14.60 -5.82
N PRO A 10 46.49 -15.88 -6.26
CA PRO A 10 45.32 -16.73 -6.42
C PRO A 10 44.60 -17.05 -5.10
N ILE A 11 45.28 -16.93 -3.94
CA ILE A 11 44.66 -17.10 -2.63
C ILE A 11 43.77 -15.90 -2.32
N GLU A 12 44.28 -14.68 -2.46
CA GLU A 12 43.50 -13.46 -2.20
C GLU A 12 42.30 -13.34 -3.15
N VAL A 13 42.47 -13.68 -4.44
CA VAL A 13 41.37 -13.68 -5.42
C VAL A 13 40.26 -14.63 -5.01
N ARG A 14 40.60 -15.86 -4.61
CA ARG A 14 39.62 -16.85 -4.15
C ARG A 14 38.88 -16.40 -2.89
N GLU A 15 39.60 -15.86 -1.90
CA GLU A 15 38.98 -15.35 -0.67
C GLU A 15 37.99 -14.21 -0.95
N ARG A 16 38.33 -13.33 -1.90
CA ARG A 16 37.45 -12.25 -2.32
C ARG A 16 36.21 -12.75 -3.07
N ASP A 17 36.35 -13.76 -3.92
CA ASP A 17 35.21 -14.37 -4.62
C ASP A 17 34.27 -15.07 -3.63
N GLU A 18 34.82 -15.80 -2.64
CA GLU A 18 34.04 -16.41 -1.55
C GLU A 18 33.30 -15.35 -0.71
N GLU A 19 33.94 -14.21 -0.43
CA GLU A 19 33.32 -13.08 0.27
C GLU A 19 32.17 -12.47 -0.56
N MET A 20 32.39 -12.28 -1.86
CA MET A 20 31.37 -11.74 -2.77
C MET A 20 30.16 -12.68 -2.89
N ASP A 21 30.38 -13.99 -2.98
CA ASP A 21 29.32 -14.98 -3.01
C ASP A 21 28.52 -14.99 -1.70
N LEU A 22 29.22 -14.89 -0.57
CA LEU A 22 28.57 -14.81 0.74
C LEU A 22 27.75 -13.52 0.88
N PHE A 23 28.28 -12.40 0.38
CA PHE A 23 27.56 -11.13 0.36
C PHE A 23 26.29 -11.22 -0.49
N ALA A 24 26.40 -11.71 -1.73
CA ALA A 24 25.27 -11.86 -2.64
C ALA A 24 24.18 -12.74 -2.01
N LYS A 25 24.56 -13.89 -1.45
CA LYS A 25 23.63 -14.79 -0.77
C LYS A 25 22.93 -14.13 0.41
N ARG A 26 23.64 -13.32 1.21
CA ARG A 26 23.04 -12.58 2.33
C ARG A 26 22.12 -11.46 1.84
N ALA A 27 22.50 -10.76 0.77
CA ALA A 27 21.69 -9.72 0.16
C ALA A 27 20.34 -10.31 -0.32
N ASP A 28 20.38 -11.43 -1.04
CA ASP A 28 19.17 -12.13 -1.50
C ASP A 28 18.26 -12.55 -0.34
N GLN A 29 18.85 -13.06 0.75
CA GLN A 29 18.09 -13.43 1.95
C GLN A 29 17.42 -12.23 2.63
N ILE A 30 18.11 -11.09 2.69
CA ILE A 30 17.57 -9.86 3.26
C ILE A 30 16.47 -9.31 2.37
N GLU A 31 16.67 -9.29 1.05
CA GLU A 31 15.66 -8.85 0.09
C GLU A 31 14.38 -9.70 0.21
N ALA A 32 14.52 -11.02 0.25
CA ALA A 32 13.38 -11.91 0.43
C ALA A 32 12.61 -11.64 1.73
N LYS A 33 13.31 -11.36 2.84
CA LYS A 33 12.67 -10.97 4.12
C LYS A 33 11.91 -9.67 4.01
N ILE A 34 12.52 -8.64 3.42
CA ILE A 34 11.88 -7.33 3.23
C ILE A 34 10.62 -7.48 2.37
N GLN A 35 10.67 -8.25 1.29
CA GLN A 35 9.50 -8.49 0.44
C GLN A 35 8.37 -9.20 1.20
N ALA A 36 8.70 -10.18 2.05
CA ALA A 36 7.72 -10.85 2.89
C ALA A 36 7.07 -9.89 3.90
N GLU A 37 7.87 -9.06 4.58
CA GLU A 37 7.37 -8.06 5.53
C GLU A 37 6.49 -7.01 4.84
N LEU A 38 6.88 -6.54 3.65
CA LEU A 38 6.07 -5.61 2.86
C LEU A 38 4.73 -6.24 2.44
N ALA A 39 4.73 -7.52 2.05
CA ALA A 39 3.50 -8.23 1.71
C ALA A 39 2.57 -8.36 2.92
N GLU A 40 3.10 -8.66 4.10
CA GLU A 40 2.35 -8.73 5.35
C GLU A 40 1.76 -7.36 5.73
N ILE A 41 2.57 -6.29 5.68
CA ILE A 41 2.11 -4.92 5.95
C ILE A 41 1.00 -4.53 4.99
N LYS A 42 1.14 -4.85 3.70
CA LYS A 42 0.11 -4.54 2.69
C LYS A 42 -1.19 -5.28 2.98
N ALA A 43 -1.12 -6.57 3.29
CA ALA A 43 -2.29 -7.37 3.64
C ALA A 43 -2.99 -6.83 4.90
N ASN A 44 -2.22 -6.52 5.95
CA ASN A 44 -2.73 -5.96 7.20
C ASN A 44 -3.36 -4.57 6.99
N THR A 45 -2.74 -3.72 6.16
CA THR A 45 -3.28 -2.39 5.82
C THR A 45 -4.60 -2.50 5.08
N GLN A 46 -4.71 -3.43 4.12
CA GLN A 46 -5.95 -3.68 3.40
C GLN A 46 -7.06 -4.19 4.33
N ALA A 47 -6.73 -5.11 5.23
CA ALA A 47 -7.66 -5.61 6.25
C ALA A 47 -8.10 -4.50 7.22
N PHE A 48 -7.17 -3.65 7.66
CA PHE A 48 -7.48 -2.50 8.52
C PHE A 48 -8.43 -1.52 7.85
N LYS A 49 -8.15 -1.14 6.58
CA LYS A 49 -9.03 -0.26 5.80
C LYS A 49 -10.44 -0.84 5.67
N ALA A 50 -10.56 -2.13 5.36
CA ALA A 50 -11.85 -2.79 5.26
C ALA A 50 -12.62 -2.75 6.59
N ARG A 51 -11.96 -3.08 7.70
CA ARG A 51 -12.55 -3.00 9.05
C ARG A 51 -12.98 -1.59 9.42
N GLN A 52 -12.18 -0.58 9.08
CA GLN A 52 -12.53 0.82 9.34
C GLN A 52 -13.75 1.25 8.53
N VAL A 53 -13.81 0.92 7.24
CA VAL A 53 -14.98 1.20 6.39
C VAL A 53 -16.24 0.52 6.94
N GLU A 54 -16.13 -0.73 7.39
CA GLU A 54 -17.25 -1.45 7.98
C GLU A 54 -17.71 -0.82 9.30
N TYR A 55 -16.77 -0.43 10.16
CA TYR A 55 -17.06 0.28 11.40
C TYR A 55 -17.70 1.65 11.17
N ASP A 56 -17.22 2.42 10.20
CA ASP A 56 -17.80 3.72 9.88
C ASP A 56 -19.17 3.58 9.20
N ARG A 57 -19.37 2.53 8.41
CA ARG A 57 -20.70 2.18 7.85
C ARG A 57 -21.68 1.78 8.95
N SER A 58 -21.28 0.97 9.93
CA SER A 58 -22.18 0.55 11.02
C SER A 58 -22.62 1.72 11.90
N ARG A 59 -21.85 2.81 11.94
CA ARG A 59 -22.21 4.08 12.61
C ARG A 59 -22.93 5.07 11.70
N GLY A 60 -23.24 4.70 10.45
CA GLY A 60 -23.94 5.57 9.50
C GLY A 60 -23.13 6.78 9.03
N ALA A 61 -21.80 6.77 9.17
CA ALA A 61 -20.95 7.91 8.80
C ALA A 61 -21.13 8.29 7.31
N TYR A 62 -21.21 7.27 6.45
CA TYR A 62 -21.42 7.40 5.00
C TYR A 62 -22.87 7.72 4.59
N GLU A 63 -23.77 7.83 5.56
CA GLU A 63 -25.20 8.08 5.34
C GLU A 63 -25.65 9.43 5.91
N SER A 64 -24.76 10.12 6.61
CA SER A 64 -25.05 11.44 7.17
C SER A 64 -25.16 12.51 6.07
N ARG A 65 -26.05 13.49 6.29
CA ARG A 65 -26.24 14.62 5.38
C ARG A 65 -24.92 15.37 5.12
N THR A 66 -24.16 15.67 6.18
CA THR A 66 -22.87 16.37 6.07
C THR A 66 -21.87 15.59 5.21
N PHE A 67 -21.76 14.27 5.41
CA PHE A 67 -20.89 13.44 4.59
C PHE A 67 -21.31 13.45 3.11
N LEU A 68 -22.59 13.26 2.85
CA LEU A 68 -23.13 13.20 1.49
C LEU A 68 -22.96 14.53 0.76
N GLU A 69 -23.33 15.65 1.39
CA GLU A 69 -23.16 16.99 0.81
C GLU A 69 -21.70 17.29 0.49
N ALA A 70 -20.78 17.06 1.44
CA ALA A 70 -19.36 17.32 1.25
C ALA A 70 -18.77 16.44 0.15
N THR A 71 -19.14 15.16 0.13
CA THR A 71 -18.65 14.20 -0.86
C THR A 71 -19.16 14.55 -2.26
N LEU A 72 -20.45 14.82 -2.42
CA LEU A 72 -21.04 15.18 -3.71
C LEU A 72 -20.40 16.46 -4.28
N ARG A 73 -20.23 17.51 -3.46
CA ARG A 73 -19.54 18.74 -3.87
C ARG A 73 -18.09 18.49 -4.29
N LEU A 74 -17.35 17.66 -3.53
CA LEU A 74 -15.98 17.28 -3.88
C LEU A 74 -15.92 16.56 -5.24
N LYS A 75 -16.98 15.86 -5.64
CA LYS A 75 -17.11 15.20 -6.94
C LYS A 75 -17.72 16.09 -8.03
N GLY A 76 -17.95 17.38 -7.75
CA GLY A 76 -18.54 18.33 -8.69
C GLY A 76 -20.03 18.09 -8.94
N ILE A 77 -20.72 17.39 -8.03
CA ILE A 77 -22.15 17.12 -8.09
C ILE A 77 -22.83 18.05 -7.09
N GLU A 78 -23.79 18.87 -7.55
CA GLU A 78 -24.59 19.69 -6.64
C GLU A 78 -25.52 18.79 -5.81
N PRO A 79 -25.44 18.81 -4.47
CA PRO A 79 -26.32 18.00 -3.62
C PRO A 79 -27.76 18.47 -3.71
N VAL A 80 -28.70 17.56 -3.92
CA VAL A 80 -30.13 17.86 -3.75
C VAL A 80 -30.48 18.08 -2.28
N GLU A 81 -31.55 18.81 -1.95
CA GLU A 81 -31.86 19.15 -0.55
C GLU A 81 -32.23 17.95 0.34
N ASP A 82 -32.81 16.91 -0.26
CA ASP A 82 -33.28 15.71 0.44
C ASP A 82 -32.19 14.64 0.59
N ILE A 83 -32.10 14.03 1.78
CA ILE A 83 -31.07 13.05 2.11
C ILE A 83 -31.21 11.75 1.31
N VAL A 84 -32.43 11.33 0.96
CA VAL A 84 -32.66 10.13 0.13
C VAL A 84 -32.16 10.40 -1.29
N GLY A 85 -32.46 11.59 -1.81
CA GLY A 85 -31.92 12.06 -3.08
C GLY A 85 -30.39 12.14 -3.11
N MET A 86 -29.76 12.69 -2.06
CA MET A 86 -28.30 12.73 -1.96
C MET A 86 -27.67 11.33 -1.92
N LYS A 87 -28.29 10.39 -1.19
CA LYS A 87 -27.86 8.98 -1.20
C LYS A 87 -27.93 8.39 -2.61
N ALA A 88 -29.01 8.65 -3.35
CA ALA A 88 -29.13 8.18 -4.73
C ALA A 88 -28.06 8.77 -5.66
N GLN A 89 -27.76 10.08 -5.54
CA GLN A 89 -26.66 10.71 -6.28
C GLN A 89 -25.30 10.06 -5.95
N TYR A 90 -25.06 9.76 -4.68
CA TYR A 90 -23.83 9.11 -4.23
C TYR A 90 -23.69 7.67 -4.74
N GLU A 91 -24.77 6.88 -4.72
CA GLU A 91 -24.78 5.51 -5.25
C GLU A 91 -24.59 5.47 -6.77
N ASP A 92 -25.27 6.36 -7.50
CA ASP A 92 -25.13 6.47 -8.96
C ASP A 92 -23.70 6.90 -9.35
N TRP A 93 -23.11 7.87 -8.64
CA TRP A 93 -21.71 8.23 -8.81
C TRP A 93 -20.79 7.03 -8.56
N LYS A 94 -20.96 6.31 -7.44
CA LYS A 94 -20.15 5.13 -7.14
C LYS A 94 -20.27 4.09 -8.25
N ALA A 95 -21.47 3.76 -8.71
CA ALA A 95 -21.69 2.78 -9.77
C ALA A 95 -20.94 3.14 -11.06
N ARG A 96 -20.98 4.43 -11.46
CA ARG A 96 -20.28 4.92 -12.66
C ARG A 96 -18.76 4.87 -12.53
N THR A 97 -18.21 5.10 -11.33
CA THR A 97 -16.76 5.08 -11.10
C THR A 97 -16.20 3.71 -10.72
N SER A 98 -17.05 2.77 -10.30
CA SER A 98 -16.65 1.40 -9.94
C SER A 98 -16.58 0.47 -11.15
N GLY A 99 -17.04 0.93 -12.32
CA GLY A 99 -16.88 0.26 -13.61
C GLY A 99 -15.72 0.86 -14.41
N ALA A 100 -14.48 0.56 -13.99
CA ALA A 100 -13.24 0.70 -14.75
C ALA A 100 -12.19 -0.29 -14.19
#